data_AF-A0A2D9Z4V2-F1
#
_entry.id   AF-A0A2D9Z4V2-F1
#
_cell.length_a   1.000
_cell.length_b   1.000
_cell.length_c   1.000
_cell.angle_alpha   90.00
_cell.angle_beta   90.00
_cell.angle_gamma   90.00
#
_symmetry.space_group_name_H-M   'P 1'
#
loop_
_entity.id
_entity.type
_entity.pdbx_description
1 polymer ?
#
loop_
_entity_poly.entity_id
_entity_poly.type
_entity_poly.pdbx_seq_one_letter_code
_entity_poly.pdbx_strand_id
1 'polypeptide(L)' 'MRHYTKAQVLEQFRYNWKVATMQNPALKSDKIAKRIAFGDFTDMLCKCNEISLKQYETWSNPF' A
#
# COMPACT_ATOMS: atom_id res chain seq x y z
N MET A 1 -9.99 -17.25 -8.11
CA MET A 1 -10.24 -15.95 -7.47
C MET A 1 -9.43 -14.90 -8.24
N ARG A 2 -9.97 -13.72 -8.53
CA ARG A 2 -9.24 -12.68 -9.29
C ARG A 2 -8.52 -11.77 -8.30
N HIS A 3 -7.19 -11.78 -8.32
CA HIS A 3 -6.37 -10.91 -7.47
C HIS A 3 -6.42 -9.45 -7.93
N TYR A 4 -6.19 -8.51 -7.00
CA TYR A 4 -6.02 -7.10 -7.35
C TYR A 4 -4.78 -6.89 -8.22
N THR A 5 -4.87 -5.91 -9.11
CA THR A 5 -3.76 -5.43 -9.93
C THR A 5 -2.92 -4.41 -9.15
N LYS A 6 -1.67 -4.19 -9.56
CA LYS A 6 -0.80 -3.17 -8.96
C LYS A 6 -1.44 -1.78 -8.99
N ALA A 7 -2.14 -1.47 -10.08
CA ALA A 7 -2.83 -0.19 -10.25
C ALA A 7 -3.93 0.01 -9.19
N GLN A 8 -4.78 -0.99 -8.97
CA GLN A 8 -5.85 -0.93 -7.96
C GLN A 8 -5.29 -0.79 -6.53
N VAL A 9 -4.23 -1.54 -6.21
CA VAL A 9 -3.57 -1.46 -4.90
C VAL A 9 -2.97 -0.08 -4.67
N LEU A 10 -2.33 0.52 -5.69
CA LEU A 10 -1.77 1.86 -5.58
C LEU A 10 -2.84 2.94 -5.45
N GLU A 11 -3.94 2.82 -6.17
CA GLU A 11 -5.08 3.73 -6.05
C GLU A 11 -5.66 3.72 -4.63
N GLN A 12 -5.94 2.52 -4.11
CA GLN A 12 -6.45 2.35 -2.75
C GLN A 12 -5.48 2.88 -1.71
N PHE A 13 -4.18 2.58 -1.84
CA PHE A 13 -3.17 3.08 -0.91
C PHE A 13 -3.06 4.61 -0.92
N ARG A 14 -3.14 5.25 -2.10
CA ARG A 14 -3.12 6.72 -2.19
C ARG A 14 -4.32 7.34 -1.47
N TYR A 15 -5.49 6.72 -1.57
CA TYR A 15 -6.67 7.14 -0.82
C TYR A 15 -6.45 6.98 0.70
N ASN A 16 -5.98 5.81 1.15
CA ASN A 16 -5.70 5.57 2.57
C ASN A 16 -4.69 6.57 3.13
N TRP A 17 -3.61 6.85 2.39
CA TRP A 17 -2.59 7.83 2.77
C TRP A 17 -3.16 9.25 2.81
N LYS A 18 -4.03 9.62 1.87
CA LYS A 18 -4.74 10.91 1.91
C LYS A 18 -5.54 11.04 3.20
N VAL A 19 -6.32 10.03 3.59
CA VAL A 19 -7.10 10.04 4.83
C VAL A 19 -6.18 10.13 6.06
N ALA A 20 -5.12 9.33 6.12
CA ALA A 20 -4.15 9.35 7.21
C ALA A 20 -3.50 10.74 7.38
N THR A 21 -3.15 11.40 6.27
CA THR A 21 -2.58 12.77 6.30
C THR A 21 -3.58 13.87 6.61
N MET A 22 -4.89 13.61 6.49
CA MET A 22 -5.93 14.52 7.00
C MET A 22 -6.04 14.43 8.52
N GLN A 23 -5.91 13.22 9.08
CA GLN A 23 -5.94 12.99 10.52
C GLN A 23 -4.64 13.42 11.22
N ASN A 24 -3.49 13.16 10.58
CA ASN A 24 -2.17 13.58 11.05
C ASN A 24 -1.39 14.28 9.93
N PRO A 25 -1.47 15.62 9.84
CA PRO A 25 -0.80 16.39 8.79
C PRO A 25 0.73 16.24 8.75
N ALA A 26 1.39 15.85 9.85
CA ALA A 26 2.83 15.65 9.89
C ALA A 26 3.30 14.51 8.96
N LEU A 27 2.42 13.55 8.65
CA LEU A 27 2.70 12.44 7.73
C LEU A 27 2.91 12.91 6.29
N LYS A 28 2.45 14.11 5.89
CA LYS A 28 2.53 14.56 4.49
C LYS A 28 3.95 14.56 3.93
N SER A 29 4.93 14.92 4.76
CA SER A 29 6.35 14.97 4.41
C SER A 29 7.15 13.75 4.83
N ASP A 30 6.55 12.82 5.58
CA ASP A 30 7.23 11.64 6.10
C ASP A 30 7.28 10.52 5.05
N LYS A 31 8.37 10.50 4.28
CA LYS A 31 8.62 9.49 3.24
C LYS A 31 8.86 8.10 3.82
N ILE A 32 9.50 8.01 4.99
CA ILE A 32 9.82 6.72 5.62
C ILE A 32 8.53 6.07 6.10
N ALA A 33 7.67 6.82 6.80
CA ALA A 33 6.38 6.32 7.23
C ALA A 33 5.52 5.87 6.04
N LYS A 34 5.53 6.62 4.93
CA LYS A 34 4.79 6.24 3.72
C LYS A 34 5.28 4.93 3.12
N ARG A 35 6.59 4.76 3.02
CA ARG A 35 7.21 3.53 2.50
C ARG A 35 6.85 2.33 3.37
N ILE A 36 6.97 2.45 4.69
CA ILE A 36 6.62 1.39 5.64
C ILE A 36 5.13 1.03 5.53
N ALA A 37 4.26 2.05 5.57
CA ALA A 37 2.81 1.83 5.47
C ALA A 37 2.38 1.14 4.17
N PHE A 38 3.07 1.40 3.05
CA PHE A 38 2.80 0.67 1.81
C PHE A 38 3.21 -0.81 1.90
N GLY A 39 4.35 -1.09 2.55
CA GLY A 39 4.78 -2.46 2.85
C GLY A 39 3.74 -3.21 3.65
N ASP A 40 3.36 -2.68 4.82
CA ASP A 40 2.36 -3.28 5.72
C ASP A 40 1.01 -3.50 5.01
N PHE A 41 0.61 -2.56 4.14
CA PHE A 41 -0.61 -2.69 3.35
C PHE A 41 -0.53 -3.87 2.37
N THR A 42 0.56 -4.00 1.62
CA THR A 42 0.76 -5.13 0.70
C THR A 42 0.94 -6.47 1.42
N ASP A 43 1.57 -6.48 2.60
CA ASP A 43 1.68 -7.66 3.47
C ASP A 43 0.28 -8.17 3.85
N MET A 44 -0.59 -7.27 4.30
CA MET A 44 -1.97 -7.60 4.66
C MET A 44 -2.78 -8.11 3.47
N LEU A 45 -2.65 -7.50 2.29
CA LEU A 45 -3.32 -8.00 1.08
C LEU A 45 -2.83 -9.40 0.69
N CYS A 46 -1.52 -9.67 0.80
CA CYS A 46 -0.97 -10.99 0.52
C CYS A 46 -1.46 -12.03 1.55
N LYS A 47 -1.47 -11.67 2.83
CA LYS A 47 -1.99 -12.51 3.92
C LYS A 47 -3.47 -12.87 3.74
N CYS A 48 -4.28 -11.93 3.25
CA CYS A 48 -5.70 -12.13 2.97
C CYS A 48 -5.97 -12.78 1.59
N ASN A 49 -4.94 -13.18 0.85
CA ASN A 49 -5.03 -13.76 -0.50
C ASN A 49 -5.69 -12.83 -1.56
N GLU A 50 -5.69 -11.52 -1.29
CA GLU A 50 -6.20 -10.48 -2.20
C GLU A 50 -5.20 -10.17 -3.33
N ILE A 51 -3.91 -10.38 -3.05
CA ILE A 51 -2.83 -10.48 -4.03
C ILE A 51 -2.08 -11.79 -3.82
N SER A 52 -1.48 -12.33 -4.88
CA SER A 52 -0.64 -13.53 -4.79
C SER A 52 0.75 -13.23 -4.22
N LEU A 53 1.41 -14.25 -3.65
CA LEU A 53 2.80 -14.16 -3.20
C LEU A 53 3.73 -13.66 -4.32
N LYS A 54 3.57 -14.18 -5.55
CA LYS A 54 4.36 -13.73 -6.71
C LYS A 54 4.18 -12.24 -7.00
N GLN A 55 2.97 -11.69 -6.89
CA GLN A 55 2.75 -10.26 -7.07
C GLN A 55 3.43 -9.45 -5.97
N TYR A 56 3.27 -9.88 -4.71
CA TYR A 56 3.91 -9.26 -3.56
C TYR A 56 5.44 -9.20 -3.72
N GLU A 57 6.08 -10.33 -4.05
CA GLU A 57 7.55 -10.43 -4.19
C GLU A 57 8.11 -9.66 -5.40
N THR A 58 7.30 -9.41 -6.43
CA THR A 58 7.75 -8.75 -7.68
C THR A 58 7.45 -7.26 -7.73
N TRP A 59 6.56 -6.75 -6.90
CA TRP A 59 6.21 -5.34 -6.91
C TRP A 59 7.24 -4.50 -6.16
N SER A 60 7.92 -3.60 -6.89
CA SER A 60 8.65 -2.50 -6.26
C SER A 60 7.71 -1.56 -5.49
N ASN A 61 8.17 -1.11 -4.32
CA ASN A 61 7.55 -0.02 -3.56
C ASN A 61 7.82 1.32 -4.27
N PRO A 62 6.77 2.06 -4.71
CA PRO A 62 6.95 3.32 -5.41
C PRO A 62 7.01 4.55 -4.47
N PHE A 63 7.07 4.35 -3.15
CA PHE A 63 7.13 5.38 -2.13
C PHE A 63 8.39 5.25 -1.26
#